data_AF-A0A2B7WNV5-F1
#
_entry.id   AF-A0A2B7WNV5-F1
#
_cell.length_a   1.000
_cell.length_b   1.000
_cell.length_c   1.000
_cell.angle_alpha   90.00
_cell.angle_beta   90.00
_cell.angle_gamma   90.00
#
_symmetry.space_group_name_H-M   'P 1'
#
loop_
_entity.id
_entity.type
_entity.pdbx_description
1 polymer ?
#
loop_
_entity_poly.entity_id
_entity_poly.type
_entity_poly.pdbx_seq_one_letter_code
_entity_poly.pdbx_strand_id
1 'polypeptide(L)'
;MFNHLQAPPYPEAYRIFRAHCRSYLSTPQVKPTNTDDATQSRTLKLPEGTTLVIPPQEKDYTSSGRKKHWIVCLFTSWHYGQRRSSPDVILENTVLAVEDFKRQLGQFKESAEGEDKGSERPGELWGCRFNAGLFGVPWEKTKGVLEEAGLEMTIVRPKEN
;
A
#
# COMPACT_ATOMS: atom_id res chain seq x y z
N MET A 1 -10.63 -28.22 -14.77
CA MET A 1 -9.36 -28.52 -14.09
C MET A 1 -8.67 -27.21 -13.72
N PHE A 2 -8.86 -26.71 -12.50
CA PHE A 2 -8.10 -25.59 -11.93
C PHE A 2 -7.34 -26.09 -10.69
N ASN A 3 -6.45 -27.06 -10.89
CA ASN A 3 -5.53 -27.51 -9.87
C ASN A 3 -4.16 -26.92 -10.20
N HIS A 4 -3.84 -25.76 -9.57
CA HIS A 4 -2.49 -25.22 -9.29
C HIS A 4 -2.56 -23.70 -9.02
N LEU A 5 -3.54 -23.23 -8.25
CA LEU A 5 -3.35 -21.94 -7.56
C LEU A 5 -2.33 -22.20 -6.45
N GLN A 6 -1.06 -21.90 -6.74
CA GLN A 6 -0.03 -21.75 -5.71
C GLN A 6 -0.60 -20.89 -4.58
N ALA A 7 -0.37 -21.30 -3.34
CA ALA A 7 -0.74 -20.50 -2.18
C ALA A 7 -0.22 -19.06 -2.38
N PRO A 8 -1.00 -18.03 -1.98
CA PRO A 8 -0.59 -16.66 -2.19
C PRO A 8 0.80 -16.45 -1.60
N PRO A 9 1.71 -15.78 -2.33
CA PRO A 9 2.97 -15.37 -1.72
C PRO A 9 2.61 -14.50 -0.50
N TYR A 10 3.20 -14.79 0.66
CA TYR A 10 2.98 -14.10 1.94
C TYR A 10 1.64 -14.38 2.67
N PRO A 11 1.33 -15.63 3.05
CA PRO A 11 0.10 -15.94 3.80
C PRO A 11 0.00 -15.21 5.14
N GLU A 12 1.08 -15.02 5.91
CA GLU A 12 1.00 -14.35 7.21
C GLU A 12 0.86 -12.83 7.07
N ALA A 13 1.57 -12.20 6.12
CA ALA A 13 1.34 -10.79 5.82
C ALA A 13 -0.11 -10.55 5.36
N TYR A 14 -0.69 -11.47 4.59
CA TYR A 14 -2.09 -11.40 4.20
C TYR A 14 -3.05 -11.49 5.40
N ARG A 15 -2.73 -12.27 6.44
CA ARG A 15 -3.54 -12.31 7.67
C ARG A 15 -3.57 -10.96 8.37
N ILE A 16 -2.43 -10.26 8.45
CA ILE A 16 -2.33 -8.91 9.03
C ILE A 16 -3.17 -7.92 8.21
N PHE A 17 -2.98 -7.89 6.89
CA PHE A 17 -3.80 -7.07 5.98
C PHE A 17 -5.30 -7.34 6.16
N ARG A 18 -5.70 -8.61 6.18
CA ARG A 18 -7.11 -9.00 6.32
C ARG A 18 -7.69 -8.58 7.67
N ALA A 19 -6.92 -8.71 8.75
CA ALA A 19 -7.35 -8.27 10.09
C ALA A 19 -7.52 -6.74 10.12
N HIS A 20 -6.61 -6.00 9.51
CA HIS A 20 -6.70 -4.55 9.37
C HIS A 20 -7.94 -4.12 8.59
N CYS A 21 -8.22 -4.72 7.44
CA CYS A 21 -9.44 -4.42 6.68
C CYS A 21 -10.70 -4.76 7.49
N ARG A 22 -10.69 -5.89 8.21
CA ARG A 22 -11.84 -6.33 9.02
C ARG A 22 -12.16 -5.37 10.16
N SER A 23 -11.18 -4.73 10.80
CA SER A 23 -11.46 -3.77 11.87
C SER A 23 -12.23 -2.54 11.37
N TYR A 24 -11.94 -2.07 10.15
CA TYR A 24 -12.70 -0.97 9.52
C TYR A 24 -14.06 -1.41 8.97
N LEU A 25 -14.24 -2.70 8.67
CA LEU A 25 -15.56 -3.25 8.38
C LEU A 25 -16.44 -3.36 9.64
N SER A 26 -15.85 -3.75 10.77
CA SER A 26 -16.58 -3.88 12.05
C SER A 26 -16.87 -2.53 12.68
N THR A 27 -15.93 -1.60 12.58
CA THR A 27 -16.03 -0.25 13.16
C THR A 27 -15.68 0.78 12.09
N PRO A 28 -16.65 1.14 11.23
CA PRO A 28 -16.43 2.13 10.18
C PRO A 28 -16.04 3.48 10.77
N GLN A 29 -15.01 4.09 10.19
CA GLN A 29 -14.52 5.40 10.59
C GLN A 29 -14.45 6.31 9.36
N VAL A 30 -14.66 7.60 9.59
CA VAL A 30 -14.61 8.62 8.56
C VAL A 30 -13.65 9.74 8.96
N LYS A 31 -12.95 10.30 7.97
CA LYS A 31 -12.01 11.41 8.17
C LYS A 31 -12.26 12.49 7.11
N PRO A 32 -12.43 13.77 7.48
CA PRO A 32 -12.49 14.84 6.48
C PRO A 32 -11.12 15.01 5.80
N THR A 33 -11.11 15.30 4.51
CA THR A 33 -9.89 15.76 3.83
C THR A 33 -9.66 17.23 4.15
N ASN A 34 -8.50 17.54 4.73
CA ASN A 34 -8.04 18.91 4.91
C ASN A 34 -7.42 19.36 3.58
N THR A 35 -8.27 19.76 2.64
CA THR A 35 -7.87 20.50 1.45
C THR A 35 -8.34 21.93 1.65
N ASP A 36 -7.42 22.89 1.56
CA ASP A 36 -7.69 24.34 1.75
C ASP A 36 -8.66 24.91 0.70
N ASP A 37 -9.06 24.11 -0.27
CA ASP A 37 -10.08 24.44 -1.25
C ASP A 37 -11.48 24.05 -0.74
N ALA A 38 -12.23 25.05 -0.27
CA ALA A 38 -13.58 24.93 0.28
C ALA A 38 -14.60 24.31 -0.70
N THR A 39 -14.24 24.10 -1.97
CA THR A 39 -15.10 23.51 -3.00
C THR A 39 -15.00 21.98 -3.14
N GLN A 40 -14.04 21.31 -2.46
CA GLN A 40 -13.82 19.86 -2.58
C GLN A 40 -13.57 19.13 -1.24
N SER A 41 -14.17 19.57 -0.14
CA SER A 41 -14.09 18.81 1.12
C SER A 41 -14.81 17.46 0.96
N ARG A 42 -14.04 16.38 0.81
CA ARG A 42 -14.56 15.01 0.76
C ARG A 42 -14.34 14.31 2.09
N THR A 43 -15.23 13.37 2.40
CA THR A 43 -15.09 12.53 3.58
C THR A 43 -14.51 11.18 3.16
N LEU A 44 -13.32 10.85 3.68
CA LEU A 44 -12.71 9.54 3.51
C LEU A 44 -13.39 8.51 4.39
N LYS A 45 -13.62 7.32 3.83
CA LYS A 45 -13.97 6.14 4.61
C LYS A 45 -12.70 5.35 4.89
N LEU A 46 -12.23 5.35 6.14
CA LEU A 46 -10.99 4.67 6.49
C LEU A 46 -11.11 3.15 6.27
N PRO A 47 -10.09 2.50 5.65
CA PRO A 47 -8.72 2.99 5.55
C PRO A 47 -8.38 3.72 4.24
N GLU A 48 -9.34 4.16 3.42
CA GLU A 48 -9.00 4.91 2.19
C GLU A 48 -8.09 6.11 2.47
N GLY A 49 -7.08 6.29 1.62
CA GLY A 49 -6.07 7.34 1.76
C GLY A 49 -5.02 7.09 2.85
N THR A 50 -4.96 5.90 3.42
CA THR A 50 -3.89 5.51 4.36
C THR A 50 -3.01 4.41 3.81
N THR A 51 -1.91 4.13 4.52
CA THR A 51 -1.03 3.02 4.21
C THR A 51 -0.86 2.09 5.42
N LEU A 52 -0.87 0.78 5.16
CA LEU A 52 -0.40 -0.22 6.12
C LEU A 52 0.96 -0.76 5.68
N VAL A 53 1.98 -0.59 6.52
CA VAL A 53 3.31 -1.16 6.33
C VAL A 53 3.44 -2.41 7.21
N ILE A 54 3.63 -3.57 6.58
CA ILE A 54 3.70 -4.87 7.24
C ILE A 54 5.16 -5.35 7.25
N PRO A 55 5.77 -5.62 8.42
CA PRO A 55 7.15 -6.11 8.49
C PRO A 55 7.27 -7.55 7.95
N PRO A 56 8.49 -8.03 7.66
CA PRO A 56 8.71 -9.41 7.25
C PRO A 56 8.17 -10.40 8.28
N GLN A 57 7.33 -11.32 7.81
CA GLN A 57 6.76 -12.36 8.68
C GLN A 57 7.62 -13.61 8.61
N GLU A 58 8.06 -14.11 9.77
CA GLU A 58 8.98 -15.26 9.87
C GLU A 58 8.54 -16.45 9.03
N LYS A 59 7.26 -16.83 9.14
CA LYS A 59 6.71 -17.97 8.41
C LYS A 59 6.63 -17.75 6.90
N ASP A 60 6.60 -16.50 6.44
CA ASP A 60 6.51 -16.19 5.00
C ASP A 60 7.87 -16.39 4.29
N TYR A 61 8.99 -16.20 5.00
CA TYR A 61 10.32 -16.37 4.41
C TYR A 61 11.01 -17.68 4.79
N THR A 62 10.81 -18.22 6.00
CA THR A 62 11.43 -19.49 6.44
C THR A 62 10.87 -20.70 5.69
N SER A 63 9.55 -20.76 5.49
CA SER A 63 8.88 -21.88 4.81
C SER A 63 9.17 -21.97 3.32
N SER A 64 9.69 -20.89 2.72
CA SER A 64 9.85 -20.77 1.27
C SER A 64 11.26 -20.40 0.81
N GLY A 65 12.22 -20.28 1.73
CA GLY A 65 13.59 -19.86 1.43
C GLY A 65 13.68 -18.46 0.79
N ARG A 66 12.65 -17.63 0.98
CA ARG A 66 12.54 -16.31 0.35
C ARG A 66 13.33 -15.26 1.13
N LYS A 67 13.62 -14.15 0.45
CA LYS A 67 14.13 -12.94 1.11
C LYS A 67 13.05 -12.37 2.04
N LYS A 68 13.50 -11.67 3.08
CA LYS A 68 12.62 -10.89 3.96
C LYS A 68 12.08 -9.69 3.17
N HIS A 69 10.77 -9.53 3.16
CA HIS A 69 10.11 -8.41 2.48
C HIS A 69 9.17 -7.69 3.42
N TRP A 70 9.23 -6.37 3.37
CA TRP A 70 8.19 -5.49 3.89
C TRP A 70 7.09 -5.39 2.84
N ILE A 71 5.83 -5.50 3.25
CA ILE A 71 4.68 -5.36 2.35
C ILE A 71 4.00 -4.03 2.64
N VAL A 72 3.84 -3.22 1.59
CA VAL A 72 3.17 -1.91 1.68
C VAL A 72 1.80 -2.02 1.02
N CYS A 73 0.74 -1.77 1.79
CA CYS A 73 -0.64 -1.76 1.31
C CYS A 73 -1.16 -0.33 1.26
N LEU A 74 -1.29 0.22 0.06
CA LEU A 74 -1.93 1.53 -0.19
C LEU A 74 -3.44 1.33 -0.34
N PHE A 75 -4.26 1.99 0.48
CA PHE A 75 -5.71 1.84 0.44
C PHE A 75 -6.34 2.90 -0.48
N THR A 76 -6.52 2.56 -1.75
CA THR A 76 -6.96 3.53 -2.77
C THR A 76 -8.45 3.39 -3.14
N SER A 77 -9.11 2.31 -2.73
CA SER A 77 -10.54 2.11 -2.92
C SER A 77 -11.13 1.15 -1.88
N TRP A 78 -12.35 1.44 -1.43
CA TRP A 78 -13.12 0.62 -0.50
C TRP A 78 -13.58 -0.71 -1.10
N HIS A 79 -13.92 -0.72 -2.39
CA HIS A 79 -14.35 -1.90 -3.12
C HIS A 79 -13.36 -2.21 -4.25
N TYR A 80 -13.43 -3.43 -4.78
CA TYR A 80 -12.62 -3.85 -5.92
C TYR A 80 -13.51 -4.38 -7.06
N GLY A 81 -12.89 -4.69 -8.21
CA GLY A 81 -13.60 -5.20 -9.37
C GLY A 81 -14.50 -4.15 -10.03
N GLN A 82 -15.75 -4.50 -10.32
CA GLN A 82 -16.72 -3.59 -10.95
C GLN A 82 -17.22 -2.47 -10.03
N ARG A 83 -17.05 -2.63 -8.70
CA ARG A 83 -17.53 -1.66 -7.70
C ARG A 83 -16.44 -0.72 -7.19
N ARG A 84 -15.23 -0.80 -7.76
CA ARG A 84 -14.11 0.07 -7.41
C ARG A 84 -14.47 1.56 -7.55
N SER A 85 -13.74 2.40 -6.83
CA SER A 85 -13.81 3.86 -6.97
C SER A 85 -13.40 4.29 -8.39
N SER A 86 -13.80 5.50 -8.81
CA SER A 86 -13.40 6.02 -10.11
C SER A 86 -11.87 6.22 -10.19
N PRO A 87 -11.26 6.22 -11.39
CA PRO A 87 -9.83 6.46 -11.53
C PRO A 87 -9.33 7.74 -10.85
N ASP A 88 -10.12 8.82 -10.89
CA ASP A 88 -9.75 10.09 -10.25
C ASP A 88 -9.77 9.98 -8.72
N VAL A 89 -10.80 9.37 -8.13
CA VAL A 89 -10.84 9.11 -6.68
C VAL A 89 -9.73 8.17 -6.23
N ILE A 90 -9.39 7.16 -7.03
CA ILE A 90 -8.26 6.26 -6.75
C ILE A 90 -6.95 7.05 -6.73
N LEU A 91 -6.76 7.97 -7.67
CA LEU A 91 -5.56 8.81 -7.72
C LEU A 91 -5.47 9.76 -6.52
N GLU A 92 -6.56 10.43 -6.15
CA GLU A 92 -6.62 11.27 -4.95
C GLU A 92 -6.31 10.46 -3.68
N ASN A 93 -6.90 9.26 -3.53
CA ASN A 93 -6.58 8.38 -2.41
C ASN A 93 -5.13 7.89 -2.47
N THR A 94 -4.54 7.75 -3.66
CA THR A 94 -3.14 7.37 -3.83
C THR A 94 -2.21 8.46 -3.31
N VAL A 95 -2.49 9.74 -3.59
CA VAL A 95 -1.74 10.88 -3.05
C VAL A 95 -1.69 10.80 -1.52
N LEU A 96 -2.87 10.69 -0.88
CA LEU A 96 -2.96 10.62 0.58
C LEU A 96 -2.28 9.39 1.17
N ALA A 97 -2.45 8.22 0.54
CA ALA A 97 -1.81 6.99 1.00
C ALA A 97 -0.28 7.08 0.89
N VAL A 98 0.24 7.66 -0.19
CA VAL A 98 1.68 7.87 -0.40
C VAL A 98 2.25 8.88 0.61
N GLU A 99 1.54 9.96 0.91
CA GLU A 99 1.92 10.90 1.98
C GLU A 99 1.95 10.21 3.35
N ASP A 100 0.93 9.42 3.66
CA ASP A 100 0.87 8.63 4.89
C ASP A 100 2.03 7.64 4.97
N PHE A 101 2.38 7.01 3.85
CA PHE A 101 3.53 6.10 3.75
C PHE A 101 4.86 6.81 4.00
N LYS A 102 5.09 7.97 3.37
CA LYS A 102 6.30 8.79 3.59
C LYS A 102 6.47 9.16 5.06
N ARG A 103 5.39 9.57 5.71
CA ARG A 103 5.40 9.90 7.13
C ARG A 103 5.78 8.68 7.98
N GLN A 104 5.32 7.47 7.64
CA GLN A 104 5.74 6.22 8.31
C GLN A 104 7.22 5.91 8.08
N LEU A 105 7.73 6.13 6.86
CA LEU A 105 9.16 5.98 6.55
C LEU A 105 10.05 6.93 7.36
N GLY A 106 9.60 8.16 7.62
CA GLY A 106 10.29 9.11 8.50
C GLY A 106 10.44 8.58 9.93
N GLN A 107 9.37 8.00 10.48
CA GLN A 107 9.37 7.42 11.83
C GLN A 107 10.34 6.23 11.96
N PHE A 108 10.47 5.40 10.92
CA PHE A 108 11.46 4.32 10.91
C PHE A 108 12.90 4.85 10.89
N LYS A 109 13.16 6.00 10.26
CA LYS A 109 14.49 6.63 10.25
C LYS A 109 14.85 7.20 11.61
N GLU A 110 13.93 7.96 12.21
CA GLU A 110 14.11 8.57 13.54
C GLU A 110 14.30 7.53 14.64
N SER A 111 13.55 6.41 14.58
CA SER A 111 13.68 5.32 15.56
C SER A 111 15.03 4.58 15.49
N ALA A 112 15.74 4.65 14.35
CA ALA A 112 17.03 3.99 14.14
C ALA A 112 18.23 4.82 14.61
N GLU A 113 18.03 6.12 14.89
CA GLU A 113 19.06 6.99 15.48
C GLU A 113 19.12 6.87 17.02
N GLY A 114 18.13 6.20 17.62
CA GLY A 114 18.18 5.69 19.01
C GLY A 114 18.94 4.36 19.11
N GLU A 115 19.48 4.03 20.28
CA GLU A 115 20.41 2.92 20.57
C GLU A 115 19.92 1.48 20.25
N ASP A 116 18.77 1.29 19.61
CA ASP A 116 18.24 -0.02 19.25
C ASP A 116 18.76 -0.51 17.90
N LYS A 117 20.00 -1.01 17.88
CA LYS A 117 20.68 -1.59 16.70
C LYS A 117 20.01 -2.86 16.14
N GLY A 118 18.90 -3.33 16.70
CA GLY A 118 18.21 -4.58 16.33
C GLY A 118 16.97 -4.43 15.47
N SER A 119 16.42 -3.22 15.33
CA SER A 119 15.16 -3.02 14.61
C SER A 119 15.36 -3.08 13.10
N GLU A 120 14.82 -4.13 12.46
CA GLU A 120 14.85 -4.33 11.01
C GLU A 120 14.08 -3.19 10.32
N ARG A 121 14.57 -2.70 9.17
CA ARG A 121 13.99 -1.53 8.46
C ARG A 121 13.63 -1.85 7.00
N PRO A 122 12.66 -1.14 6.40
CA PRO A 122 12.43 -1.21 4.96
C PRO A 122 13.69 -0.81 4.19
N GLY A 123 14.00 -1.57 3.13
CA GLY A 123 15.08 -1.26 2.18
C GLY A 123 14.56 -0.52 0.96
N GLU A 124 15.03 -0.92 -0.22
CA GLU A 124 14.55 -0.40 -1.51
C GLU A 124 13.06 -0.67 -1.74
N LEU A 125 12.38 0.23 -2.47
CA LEU A 125 11.01 0.02 -2.89
C LEU A 125 10.95 -0.70 -4.23
N TRP A 126 10.19 -1.79 -4.24
CA TRP A 126 9.93 -2.60 -5.43
C TRP A 126 8.42 -2.72 -5.60
N GLY A 127 7.93 -2.54 -6.82
CA GLY A 127 6.50 -2.59 -7.09
C GLY A 127 6.19 -2.87 -8.55
N CYS A 128 4.91 -3.05 -8.84
CA CYS A 128 4.41 -3.08 -10.22
C CYS A 128 3.88 -1.68 -10.60
N ARG A 129 3.31 -1.58 -11.81
CA ARG A 129 2.51 -0.41 -12.21
C ARG A 129 1.16 -0.43 -11.49
N PHE A 130 1.16 -0.23 -10.17
CA PHE A 130 -0.06 -0.28 -9.38
C PHE A 130 -1.06 0.78 -9.87
N ASN A 131 -2.36 0.50 -9.72
CA ASN A 131 -3.48 1.23 -10.33
C ASN A 131 -3.66 1.14 -11.87
N ALA A 132 -2.63 0.77 -12.64
CA ALA A 132 -2.72 0.73 -14.11
C ALA A 132 -3.43 -0.50 -14.70
N GLY A 133 -3.61 -1.55 -13.90
CA GLY A 133 -4.36 -2.74 -14.27
C GLY A 133 -5.86 -2.57 -14.06
N LEU A 134 -6.44 -3.39 -13.18
CA LEU A 134 -7.88 -3.46 -12.92
C LEU A 134 -8.50 -2.15 -12.40
N PHE A 135 -7.70 -1.20 -11.91
CA PHE A 135 -8.18 0.10 -11.47
C PHE A 135 -8.28 1.13 -12.60
N GLY A 136 -7.59 0.91 -13.73
CA GLY A 136 -7.73 1.73 -14.94
C GLY A 136 -7.15 3.15 -14.86
N VAL A 137 -6.24 3.41 -13.92
CA VAL A 137 -5.55 4.71 -13.81
C VAL A 137 -4.34 4.69 -14.76
N PRO A 138 -4.18 5.65 -15.69
CA PRO A 138 -2.97 5.73 -16.51
C PRO A 138 -1.71 5.73 -15.64
N TRP A 139 -0.74 4.88 -15.98
CA TRP A 139 0.43 4.64 -15.14
C TRP A 139 1.20 5.94 -14.86
N GLU A 140 1.28 6.83 -15.83
CA GLU A 140 1.95 8.12 -15.79
C GLU A 140 1.42 8.99 -14.65
N LYS A 141 0.11 8.94 -14.37
CA LYS A 141 -0.48 9.67 -13.24
C LYS A 141 -0.02 9.10 -11.89
N THR A 142 0.00 7.77 -11.75
CA THR A 142 0.47 7.13 -10.51
C THR A 142 1.98 7.32 -10.32
N LYS A 143 2.76 7.29 -11.41
CA LYS A 143 4.19 7.59 -11.40
C LYS A 143 4.45 9.02 -10.93
N GLY A 144 3.70 10.00 -11.45
CA GLY A 144 3.82 11.41 -11.03
C GLY A 144 3.63 11.58 -9.51
N VAL A 145 2.63 10.91 -8.92
CA VAL A 145 2.42 10.93 -7.46
C VAL A 145 3.64 10.41 -6.69
N LEU A 146 4.29 9.34 -7.17
CA LEU A 146 5.51 8.82 -6.52
C LEU A 146 6.71 9.78 -6.69
N GLU A 147 6.85 10.41 -7.86
CA GLU A 147 7.94 11.35 -8.16
C GLU A 147 7.81 12.65 -7.36
N GLU A 148 6.61 13.24 -7.29
CA GLU A 148 6.31 14.40 -6.44
C GLU A 148 6.52 14.08 -4.95
N ALA A 149 6.23 12.84 -4.57
CA ALA A 149 6.50 12.31 -3.25
C ALA A 149 8.02 12.07 -3.00
N GLY A 150 8.88 12.10 -4.01
CA GLY A 150 10.31 11.79 -3.86
C GLY A 150 10.56 10.33 -3.47
N LEU A 151 9.66 9.42 -3.86
CA LEU A 151 9.79 7.99 -3.62
C LEU A 151 10.35 7.31 -4.87
N GLU A 152 11.59 6.85 -4.79
CA GLU A 152 12.19 6.02 -5.83
C GLU A 152 11.71 4.57 -5.69
N MET A 153 11.01 4.07 -6.72
CA MET A 153 10.50 2.70 -6.75
C MET A 153 10.92 1.99 -8.04
N THR A 154 11.54 0.81 -7.88
CA THR A 154 11.88 -0.07 -9.01
C THR A 154 10.63 -0.80 -9.51
N ILE A 155 10.29 -0.59 -10.78
CA ILE A 155 9.11 -1.20 -11.41
C ILE A 155 9.47 -2.57 -11.99
N VAL A 156 8.90 -3.62 -11.42
CA VAL A 156 8.98 -4.99 -11.93
C VAL A 156 7.94 -5.18 -13.03
N ARG A 157 8.38 -5.61 -14.20
CA ARG A 157 7.52 -6.03 -15.32
C ARG A 157 7.54 -7.55 -15.43
N PRO A 158 6.41 -8.21 -15.75
CA PRO A 158 6.45 -9.61 -16.17
C PRO A 158 7.41 -9.77 -17.34
N LYS A 159 8.08 -10.91 -17.44
CA LYS A 159 8.81 -11.25 -18.66
C LYS A 159 7.82 -11.31 -19.82
N GLU A 160 8.16 -10.67 -20.93
CA GLU A 160 7.43 -10.88 -22.18
C GLU A 160 7.59 -12.35 -22.55
N ASN A 161 6.46 -13.03 -22.74
CA ASN A 161 6.42 -14.43 -23.19
C ASN A 161 6.44 -14.48 -24.72
#